data_AF-A0A949E853-F1
#
_entry.id   AF-A0A949E853-F1
#
_cell.length_a   1.000
_cell.length_b   1.000
_cell.length_c   1.000
_cell.angle_alpha   90.00
_cell.angle_beta   90.00
_cell.angle_gamma   90.00
#
_symmetry.space_group_name_H-M   'P 1'
#
loop_
_entity.id
_entity.type
_entity.pdbx_description
1 polymer ?
#
loop_
_entity_poly.entity_id
_entity_poly.type
_entity_poly.pdbx_seq_one_letter_code
_entity_poly.pdbx_strand_id
1 'polypeptide(L)'
;MAWFSLLRKAVQAEGGQAAVGRKLGYSAATISLVLGGNYNGSTDAIRDKVLVIYGGKTMQETPVPEGYMRNGMGSMVPIERIKEIDLVRDKFVLDVAKRAQSVSTMLAEFKQLLAGDIQAFLELSAEKYGADMGGARGNLSLTSYDGRYRVMRCVADRLEFNEQLQAAKVLIDQCLREWTSGGDSRVRALIDQAFQVDKKGRINSKRILALRQLKIEDETWQKAMEAIGDAVTVTGSCTYYRLYERDDKGEYQQIQLDFSGV
;
A
#
# COMPACT_ATOMS: atom_id res chain seq x y z
N MET A 1 4.31 -3.71 -8.14
CA MET A 1 3.37 -2.57 -8.22
C MET A 1 3.44 -1.77 -9.52
N ALA A 2 4.52 -1.83 -10.31
CA ALA A 2 4.65 -1.06 -11.56
C ALA A 2 3.70 -1.47 -12.72
N TRP A 3 3.28 -2.74 -12.78
CA TRP A 3 2.46 -3.25 -13.89
C TRP A 3 0.98 -2.86 -13.80
N PHE A 4 0.44 -2.64 -12.60
CA PHE A 4 -0.94 -2.15 -12.42
C PHE A 4 -1.11 -0.73 -12.95
N SER A 5 -0.11 0.13 -12.72
CA SER A 5 -0.08 1.46 -13.32
C SER A 5 0.04 1.38 -14.84
N LEU A 6 0.82 0.44 -15.38
CA LEU A 6 0.89 0.21 -16.82
C LEU A 6 -0.47 -0.25 -17.38
N LEU A 7 -1.17 -1.15 -16.69
CA LEU A 7 -2.50 -1.60 -17.11
C LEU A 7 -3.54 -0.47 -17.09
N ARG A 8 -3.56 0.37 -16.05
CA ARG A 8 -4.46 1.56 -15.98
C ARG A 8 -4.17 2.53 -17.12
N LYS A 9 -2.90 2.79 -17.40
CA LYS A 9 -2.47 3.66 -18.48
C LYS A 9 -2.80 3.07 -19.86
N ALA A 10 -2.63 1.76 -20.05
CA ALA A 10 -3.00 1.07 -21.28
C ALA A 10 -4.51 1.19 -21.57
N VAL A 11 -5.36 1.10 -20.53
CA VAL A 11 -6.81 1.27 -20.67
C VAL A 11 -7.18 2.68 -21.13
N GLN A 12 -6.49 3.71 -20.64
CA GLN A 12 -6.69 5.09 -21.10
C GLN A 12 -6.21 5.31 -22.54
N ALA A 13 -5.05 4.74 -22.90
CA ALA A 13 -4.45 4.92 -24.22
C ALA A 13 -5.19 4.16 -25.34
N GLU A 14 -5.75 2.99 -25.04
CA GLU A 14 -6.40 2.10 -26.01
C GLU A 14 -7.92 2.32 -26.11
N GLY A 15 -8.45 3.34 -25.44
CA GLY A 15 -9.88 3.70 -25.51
C GLY A 15 -10.81 2.78 -24.71
N GLY A 16 -10.29 2.02 -23.75
CA GLY A 16 -11.10 1.28 -22.78
C GLY A 16 -10.63 -0.13 -22.46
N GLN A 17 -11.25 -0.73 -21.43
CA GLN A 17 -10.90 -2.04 -20.88
C GLN A 17 -11.12 -3.19 -21.88
N ALA A 18 -12.11 -3.06 -22.77
CA ALA A 18 -12.40 -4.06 -23.80
C ALA A 18 -11.29 -4.16 -24.87
N ALA A 19 -10.68 -3.03 -25.24
CA ALA A 19 -9.58 -3.02 -26.21
C ALA A 19 -8.31 -3.66 -25.64
N VAL A 20 -8.00 -3.33 -24.37
CA VAL A 20 -6.89 -3.94 -23.63
C VAL A 20 -7.13 -5.42 -23.37
N GLY A 21 -8.35 -5.82 -23.01
CA GLY A 21 -8.74 -7.20 -22.82
C GLY A 21 -8.47 -8.06 -24.07
N ARG A 22 -8.88 -7.59 -25.26
CA ARG A 22 -8.60 -8.29 -26.52
C ARG A 22 -7.11 -8.50 -26.78
N LYS A 23 -6.27 -7.51 -26.49
CA LYS A 23 -4.81 -7.60 -26.66
C LYS A 23 -4.15 -8.54 -25.65
N LEU A 24 -4.64 -8.57 -24.41
CA LEU A 24 -4.11 -9.46 -23.36
C LEU A 24 -4.71 -10.88 -23.43
N GLY A 25 -5.76 -11.09 -24.22
CA GLY A 25 -6.50 -12.36 -24.30
C GLY A 25 -7.40 -12.62 -23.09
N TYR A 26 -7.97 -11.56 -22.50
CA TYR A 26 -8.89 -11.63 -21.36
C TYR A 26 -10.16 -10.81 -21.62
N SER A 27 -11.23 -11.12 -20.88
CA SER A 27 -12.47 -10.34 -20.97
C SER A 27 -12.31 -8.95 -20.35
N ALA A 28 -13.12 -7.98 -20.81
CA ALA A 28 -13.17 -6.65 -20.21
C ALA A 28 -13.52 -6.71 -18.70
N ALA A 29 -14.38 -7.67 -18.31
CA ALA A 29 -14.75 -7.92 -16.93
C ALA A 29 -13.55 -8.40 -16.09
N THR A 30 -12.72 -9.29 -16.63
CA THR A 30 -11.49 -9.74 -15.99
C THR A 30 -10.54 -8.56 -15.75
N ILE A 31 -10.35 -7.68 -16.74
CA ILE A 31 -9.51 -6.48 -16.60
C ILE A 31 -10.10 -5.51 -15.56
N SER A 32 -11.42 -5.36 -15.51
CA SER A 32 -12.10 -4.53 -14.51
C SER A 32 -11.91 -5.07 -13.08
N LEU A 33 -12.09 -6.38 -12.88
CA LEU A 33 -11.88 -7.04 -11.59
C LEU A 33 -10.43 -6.91 -11.10
N VAL A 34 -9.46 -7.07 -12.01
CA VAL A 34 -8.04 -6.90 -11.71
C VAL A 34 -7.74 -5.46 -11.32
N LEU A 35 -8.24 -4.47 -12.08
CA LEU A 35 -8.05 -3.05 -11.78
C LEU A 35 -8.73 -2.61 -10.48
N GLY A 36 -9.86 -3.23 -10.16
CA GLY A 36 -10.63 -3.04 -8.92
C GLY A 36 -10.06 -3.77 -7.71
N GLY A 37 -9.09 -4.66 -7.89
CA GLY A 37 -8.51 -5.46 -6.80
C GLY A 37 -9.38 -6.62 -6.33
N ASN A 38 -10.48 -6.91 -7.03
CA ASN A 38 -11.46 -7.95 -6.69
C ASN A 38 -11.30 -9.22 -7.55
N TYR A 39 -10.09 -9.44 -8.09
CA TYR A 39 -9.82 -10.61 -8.92
C TYR A 39 -9.34 -11.77 -8.06
N ASN A 40 -10.14 -12.84 -8.00
CA ASN A 40 -9.90 -13.99 -7.12
C ASN A 40 -8.85 -14.99 -7.67
N GLY A 41 -8.33 -14.79 -8.88
CA GLY A 41 -7.32 -15.66 -9.50
C GLY A 41 -5.89 -15.11 -9.38
N SER A 42 -4.89 -15.93 -9.72
CA SER A 42 -3.50 -15.45 -9.81
C SER A 42 -3.37 -14.35 -10.88
N THR A 43 -2.77 -13.24 -10.48
CA THR A 43 -2.51 -12.10 -11.37
C THR A 43 -1.18 -12.19 -12.10
N ASP A 44 -0.40 -13.25 -11.88
CA ASP A 44 0.95 -13.40 -12.44
C ASP A 44 0.93 -13.50 -13.96
N ALA A 45 0.04 -14.33 -14.53
CA ALA A 45 -0.10 -14.45 -15.99
C ALA A 45 -0.57 -13.15 -16.66
N ILE A 46 -1.40 -12.37 -15.95
CA ILE A 46 -1.90 -11.07 -16.44
C ILE A 46 -0.78 -10.05 -16.37
N ARG A 47 -0.03 -10.00 -15.27
CA ARG A 47 1.17 -9.19 -15.11
C ARG A 47 2.15 -9.46 -16.23
N ASP A 48 2.50 -10.71 -16.49
CA ASP A 48 3.55 -11.07 -17.43
C ASP A 48 3.13 -10.69 -18.86
N LYS A 49 1.86 -10.91 -19.25
CA LYS A 49 1.34 -10.40 -20.52
C LYS A 49 1.32 -8.88 -20.60
N VAL A 50 0.98 -8.19 -19.51
CA VAL A 50 1.02 -6.71 -19.46
C VAL A 50 2.46 -6.22 -19.62
N LEU A 51 3.44 -6.87 -19.00
CA LEU A 51 4.85 -6.51 -19.12
C LEU A 51 5.41 -6.85 -20.51
N VAL A 52 4.99 -7.95 -21.13
CA VAL A 52 5.40 -8.30 -22.50
C VAL A 52 4.82 -7.33 -23.53
N ILE A 53 3.52 -7.01 -23.43
CA ILE A 53 2.82 -6.19 -24.44
C ILE A 53 3.03 -4.69 -24.20
N TYR A 54 3.11 -4.26 -22.93
CA TYR A 54 3.15 -2.85 -22.54
C TYR A 54 4.38 -2.49 -21.69
N GLY A 55 5.17 -3.45 -21.22
CA GLY A 55 6.39 -3.18 -20.45
C GLY A 55 7.61 -2.83 -21.31
N GLY A 56 7.61 -3.18 -22.60
CA GLY A 56 8.67 -2.80 -23.56
C GLY A 56 8.37 -1.54 -24.38
N LYS A 57 7.16 -0.99 -24.30
CA LYS A 57 6.87 0.32 -24.89
C LYS A 57 7.24 1.39 -23.88
N THR A 58 8.42 2.00 -24.07
CA THR A 58 8.50 3.46 -23.88
C THR A 58 7.28 4.01 -24.59
N MET A 59 6.31 4.52 -23.82
CA MET A 59 5.08 5.05 -24.36
C MET A 59 5.49 6.01 -25.46
N GLN A 60 5.01 5.77 -26.69
CA GLN A 60 5.07 6.82 -27.70
C GLN A 60 4.14 7.92 -27.20
N GLU A 61 4.66 8.78 -26.33
CA GLU A 61 4.24 10.16 -26.32
C GLU A 61 4.32 10.59 -27.78
N THR A 62 3.20 11.07 -28.33
CA THR A 62 3.22 11.66 -29.67
C THR A 62 4.39 12.63 -29.69
N PRO A 63 5.40 12.42 -30.56
CA PRO A 63 6.61 13.20 -30.50
C PRO A 63 6.22 14.67 -30.59
N VAL A 64 6.62 15.44 -29.57
CA VAL A 64 6.32 16.86 -29.53
C VAL A 64 7.08 17.49 -30.70
N PRO A 65 6.39 18.12 -31.67
CA PRO A 65 7.07 18.76 -32.78
C PRO A 65 8.02 19.84 -32.26
N GLU A 66 9.12 20.04 -32.98
CA GLU A 66 10.10 21.09 -32.64
C GLU A 66 9.39 22.46 -32.57
N GLY A 67 9.61 23.20 -31.49
CA GLY A 67 8.94 24.49 -31.23
C GLY A 67 7.60 24.42 -30.48
N TYR A 68 7.13 23.23 -30.10
CA TYR A 68 5.90 23.05 -29.30
C TYR A 68 6.20 22.46 -27.92
N MET A 69 5.27 22.67 -26.98
CA MET A 69 5.24 22.00 -25.67
C MET A 69 3.82 21.52 -25.37
N ARG A 70 3.72 20.37 -24.70
CA ARG A 70 2.43 19.79 -24.30
C ARG A 70 1.98 20.35 -22.96
N ASN A 71 0.77 20.89 -22.88
CA ASN A 71 0.22 21.41 -21.63
C ASN A 71 -0.47 20.32 -20.77
N GLY A 72 -0.91 20.67 -19.56
CA GLY A 72 -1.55 19.74 -18.62
C GLY A 72 -2.90 19.14 -19.09
N MET A 73 -3.55 19.73 -20.09
CA MET A 73 -4.74 19.17 -20.75
C MET A 73 -4.38 18.24 -21.93
N GLY A 74 -3.09 18.10 -22.22
CA GLY A 74 -2.57 17.28 -23.30
C GLY A 74 -2.52 17.96 -24.67
N SER A 75 -2.84 19.26 -24.77
CA SER A 75 -2.79 20.05 -26.01
C SER A 75 -1.37 20.52 -26.32
N MET A 76 -1.04 20.64 -27.62
CA MET A 76 0.23 21.19 -28.08
C MET A 76 0.17 22.71 -28.19
N VAL A 77 1.09 23.40 -27.52
CA VAL A 77 1.16 24.86 -27.47
C VAL A 77 2.51 25.30 -28.04
N PRO A 78 2.56 26.22 -29.03
CA PRO A 78 3.82 26.80 -29.49
C PRO A 78 4.57 27.47 -28.34
N ILE A 79 5.88 27.25 -28.23
CA ILE A 79 6.73 27.78 -27.15
C ILE A 79 6.63 29.31 -27.08
N GLU A 80 6.56 29.99 -28.23
CA GLU A 80 6.42 31.45 -28.33
C GLU A 80 5.16 32.00 -27.64
N ARG A 81 4.11 31.17 -27.48
CA ARG A 81 2.86 31.55 -26.82
C ARG A 81 2.88 31.27 -25.32
N ILE A 82 3.94 30.66 -24.79
CA ILE A 82 4.09 30.35 -23.38
C ILE A 82 4.87 31.49 -22.73
N LYS A 83 4.42 31.93 -21.55
CA LYS A 83 5.12 32.99 -20.81
C LYS A 83 6.48 32.48 -20.38
N GLU A 84 7.50 33.33 -20.45
CA GLU A 84 8.87 32.98 -20.04
C GLU A 84 8.93 32.44 -18.60
N ILE A 85 8.16 33.03 -17.67
CA ILE A 85 8.08 32.55 -16.29
C ILE A 85 7.53 31.12 -16.17
N ASP A 86 6.63 30.72 -17.07
CA ASP A 86 6.07 29.38 -17.09
C ASP A 86 7.08 28.37 -17.65
N LEU A 87 7.89 28.76 -18.64
CA LEU A 87 9.01 27.95 -19.15
C LEU A 87 10.11 27.74 -18.09
N VAL A 88 10.48 28.81 -17.38
CA VAL A 88 11.46 28.74 -16.27
C VAL A 88 10.93 27.85 -15.14
N ARG A 89 9.65 27.98 -14.80
CA ARG A 89 9.00 27.13 -13.80
C ARG A 89 8.96 25.67 -14.22
N ASP A 90 8.59 25.39 -15.47
CA ASP A 90 8.56 24.04 -16.02
C ASP A 90 9.94 23.38 -15.93
N LYS A 91 10.99 24.07 -16.40
CA LYS A 91 12.37 23.61 -16.29
C LYS A 91 12.76 23.32 -14.84
N PHE A 92 12.49 24.24 -13.92
CA PHE A 92 12.79 24.03 -12.50
C PHE A 92 12.09 22.79 -11.93
N VAL A 93 10.79 22.62 -12.19
CA VAL A 93 10.01 21.48 -11.72
C VAL A 93 10.54 20.17 -12.31
N LEU A 94 10.86 20.14 -13.61
CA LEU A 94 11.43 18.96 -14.26
C LEU A 94 12.80 18.58 -13.69
N ASP A 95 13.66 19.56 -13.41
CA ASP A 95 14.98 19.32 -12.83
C ASP A 95 14.90 18.85 -11.37
N VAL A 96 13.95 19.37 -10.59
CA VAL A 96 13.65 18.86 -9.24
C VAL A 96 13.09 17.43 -9.33
N ALA A 97 12.15 17.17 -10.24
CA ALA A 97 11.54 15.86 -10.42
C ALA A 97 12.58 14.79 -10.81
N LYS A 98 13.50 15.10 -11.73
CA LYS A 98 14.60 14.21 -12.11
C LYS A 98 15.49 13.85 -10.91
N ARG A 99 15.85 14.85 -10.09
CA ARG A 99 16.65 14.61 -8.87
C ARG A 99 15.90 13.76 -7.86
N ALA A 100 14.62 14.04 -7.63
CA ALA A 100 13.78 13.25 -6.74
C ALA A 100 13.61 11.80 -7.21
N GLN A 101 13.47 11.58 -8.52
CA GLN A 101 13.43 10.24 -9.11
C GLN A 101 14.73 9.48 -8.85
N SER A 102 15.89 10.12 -9.02
CA SER A 102 17.19 9.50 -8.74
C SER A 102 17.31 9.05 -7.28
N VAL A 103 16.94 9.90 -6.32
CA VAL A 103 16.93 9.54 -4.89
C VAL A 103 15.95 8.40 -4.61
N SER A 104 14.75 8.45 -5.19
CA SER A 104 13.75 7.39 -5.04
C SER A 104 14.23 6.04 -5.58
N THR A 105 14.95 6.04 -6.71
CA THR A 105 15.55 4.83 -7.28
C THR A 105 16.62 4.27 -6.35
N MET A 106 17.52 5.12 -5.86
CA MET A 106 18.57 4.71 -4.92
C MET A 106 17.99 4.08 -3.65
N LEU A 107 16.94 4.67 -3.07
CA LEU A 107 16.26 4.11 -1.90
C LEU A 107 15.57 2.76 -2.20
N ALA A 108 14.98 2.62 -3.38
CA ALA A 108 14.33 1.37 -3.80
C ALA A 108 15.35 0.25 -4.00
N GLU A 109 16.48 0.53 -4.66
CA GLU A 109 17.60 -0.40 -4.85
C GLU A 109 18.21 -0.81 -3.51
N PHE A 110 18.50 0.17 -2.64
CA PHE A 110 19.01 -0.10 -1.29
C PHE A 110 18.07 -1.02 -0.49
N LYS A 111 16.75 -0.78 -0.55
CA LYS A 111 15.76 -1.64 0.10
C LYS A 111 15.78 -3.08 -0.43
N GLN A 112 15.97 -3.27 -1.74
CA GLN A 112 16.03 -4.60 -2.33
C GLN A 112 17.31 -5.34 -1.94
N LEU A 113 18.45 -4.67 -1.98
CA LEU A 113 19.74 -5.22 -1.53
C LEU A 113 19.67 -5.63 -0.07
N LEU A 114 19.22 -4.72 0.81
CA LEU A 114 19.07 -4.99 2.24
C LEU A 114 18.18 -6.22 2.52
N ALA A 115 17.10 -6.38 1.76
CA ALA A 115 16.21 -7.54 1.90
C ALA A 115 16.93 -8.85 1.55
N GLY A 116 17.70 -8.86 0.46
CA GLY A 116 18.51 -10.02 0.04
C GLY A 116 19.62 -10.34 1.02
N ASP A 117 20.37 -9.33 1.47
CA ASP A 117 21.50 -9.49 2.39
C ASP A 117 21.05 -10.05 3.74
N ILE A 118 19.93 -9.55 4.29
CA ILE A 118 19.35 -10.07 5.52
C ILE A 118 18.96 -11.55 5.35
N GLN A 119 18.34 -11.91 4.22
CA GLN A 119 17.94 -13.28 3.96
C GLN A 119 19.15 -14.22 3.86
N ALA A 120 20.17 -13.83 3.10
CA ALA A 120 21.42 -14.59 2.97
C ALA A 120 22.14 -14.74 4.32
N PHE A 121 22.15 -13.71 5.16
CA PHE A 121 22.74 -13.77 6.50
C PHE A 121 21.99 -14.76 7.41
N LEU A 122 20.66 -14.79 7.36
CA LEU A 122 19.86 -15.74 8.12
C LEU A 122 20.12 -17.18 7.67
N GLU A 123 20.20 -17.43 6.36
CA GLU A 123 20.49 -18.75 5.79
C GLU A 123 21.85 -19.26 6.25
N LEU A 124 22.89 -18.42 6.16
CA LEU A 124 24.23 -18.74 6.66
C LEU A 124 24.22 -19.07 8.17
N SER A 125 23.46 -18.31 8.96
CA SER A 125 23.33 -18.58 10.39
C SER A 125 22.57 -19.88 10.66
N ALA A 126 21.58 -20.22 9.85
CA ALA A 126 20.76 -21.42 10.00
C ALA A 126 21.57 -22.68 9.67
N GLU A 127 22.33 -22.64 8.57
CA GLU A 127 23.23 -23.70 8.11
C GLU A 127 24.23 -24.09 9.20
N LYS A 128 24.82 -23.10 9.89
CA LYS A 128 25.75 -23.33 11.01
C LYS A 128 25.18 -24.24 12.11
N TYR A 129 23.87 -24.20 12.34
CA TYR A 129 23.20 -24.98 13.37
C TYR A 129 22.34 -26.13 12.81
N GLY A 130 22.41 -26.39 11.50
CA GLY A 130 21.57 -27.39 10.83
C GLY A 130 20.08 -27.13 10.97
N ALA A 131 19.68 -25.87 11.20
CA ALA A 131 18.29 -25.47 11.36
C ALA A 131 17.68 -25.12 10.01
N ASP A 132 16.49 -25.63 9.72
CA ASP A 132 15.68 -25.12 8.61
C ASP A 132 14.87 -23.92 9.13
N MET A 133 15.31 -22.72 8.77
CA MET A 133 14.66 -21.47 9.15
C MET A 133 13.43 -21.16 8.26
N GLY A 134 13.01 -22.06 7.37
CA GLY A 134 11.69 -22.05 6.73
C GLY A 134 11.26 -20.67 6.23
N GLY A 135 12.02 -20.09 5.30
CA GLY A 135 11.70 -18.79 4.68
C GLY A 135 11.34 -17.68 5.68
N ALA A 136 11.99 -17.67 6.86
CA ALA A 136 11.62 -16.95 8.08
C ALA A 136 10.98 -15.58 7.83
N ARG A 137 9.65 -15.57 7.68
CA ARG A 137 8.84 -14.36 7.72
C ARG A 137 8.64 -14.00 9.19
N GLY A 138 9.23 -12.89 9.63
CA GLY A 138 9.08 -12.46 11.01
C GLY A 138 9.92 -11.23 11.34
N ASN A 139 9.58 -10.63 12.46
CA ASN A 139 10.34 -9.53 13.03
C ASN A 139 11.72 -10.02 13.45
N LEU A 140 12.74 -9.22 13.16
CA LEU A 140 14.15 -9.56 13.36
C LEU A 140 14.91 -8.29 13.72
N SER A 141 15.93 -8.43 14.59
CA SER A 141 16.87 -7.37 14.91
C SER A 141 18.29 -7.90 14.84
N LEU A 142 19.12 -7.30 13.99
CA LEU A 142 20.55 -7.53 13.87
C LEU A 142 21.29 -6.34 14.47
N THR A 143 22.25 -6.58 15.34
CA THR A 143 23.05 -5.53 15.99
C THR A 143 24.51 -5.73 15.64
N SER A 144 25.25 -4.66 15.37
CA SER A 144 26.69 -4.72 15.15
C SER A 144 27.41 -5.24 16.39
N TYR A 145 28.62 -5.79 16.21
CA TYR A 145 29.38 -6.40 17.30
C TYR A 145 29.66 -5.42 18.46
N ASP A 146 29.97 -4.16 18.13
CA ASP A 146 30.18 -3.08 19.10
C ASP A 146 28.87 -2.52 19.69
N GLY A 147 27.72 -2.98 19.20
CA GLY A 147 26.42 -2.48 19.61
C GLY A 147 26.02 -1.13 19.03
N ARG A 148 26.87 -0.48 18.21
CA ARG A 148 26.62 0.89 17.71
C ARG A 148 25.48 0.96 16.70
N TYR A 149 25.35 -0.01 15.82
CA TYR A 149 24.34 -0.01 14.76
C TYR A 149 23.36 -1.15 14.92
N ARG A 150 22.11 -0.91 14.53
CA ARG A 150 21.05 -1.93 14.55
C ARG A 150 20.21 -1.86 13.29
N VAL A 151 19.98 -3.01 12.68
CA VAL A 151 19.08 -3.20 11.54
C VAL A 151 17.90 -4.05 11.98
N MET A 152 16.69 -3.55 11.80
CA MET A 152 15.45 -4.26 12.12
C MET A 152 14.64 -4.53 10.86
N ARG A 153 14.22 -5.78 10.69
CA ARG A 153 13.17 -6.17 9.75
C ARG A 153 11.87 -6.29 10.52
N CYS A 154 10.84 -5.57 10.09
CA CYS A 154 9.53 -5.60 10.71
C CYS A 154 8.48 -6.00 9.67
N VAL A 155 7.66 -6.99 10.01
CA VAL A 155 6.55 -7.48 9.20
C VAL A 155 5.26 -7.05 9.89
N ALA A 156 4.44 -6.27 9.19
CA ALA A 156 3.10 -5.91 9.65
C ALA A 156 2.04 -6.50 8.74
N ASP A 157 1.07 -7.18 9.34
CA ASP A 157 -0.07 -7.72 8.62
C ASP A 157 -1.03 -6.60 8.22
N ARG A 158 -1.57 -6.73 7.01
CA ARG A 158 -2.67 -5.92 6.52
C ARG A 158 -3.95 -6.68 6.78
N LEU A 159 -4.73 -6.13 7.70
CA LEU A 159 -6.03 -6.66 8.07
C LEU A 159 -7.11 -6.01 7.19
N GLU A 160 -8.01 -6.82 6.65
CA GLU A 160 -9.26 -6.35 6.06
C GLU A 160 -10.43 -7.14 6.65
N PHE A 161 -11.63 -6.57 6.54
CA PHE A 161 -12.85 -7.21 7.02
C PHE A 161 -13.67 -7.73 5.85
N ASN A 162 -14.22 -8.92 6.01
CA ASN A 162 -15.17 -9.52 5.06
C ASN A 162 -16.63 -9.07 5.38
N GLU A 163 -17.61 -9.71 4.74
CA GLU A 163 -19.03 -9.43 4.89
C GLU A 163 -19.57 -9.64 6.31
N GLN A 164 -18.94 -10.47 7.13
CA GLN A 164 -19.38 -10.75 8.51
C GLN A 164 -19.31 -9.50 9.39
N LEU A 165 -18.52 -8.49 9.02
CA LEU A 165 -18.52 -7.20 9.71
C LEU A 165 -19.86 -6.47 9.59
N GLN A 166 -20.59 -6.64 8.48
CA GLN A 166 -21.93 -6.08 8.33
C GLN A 166 -22.92 -6.79 9.24
N ALA A 167 -22.82 -8.12 9.37
CA ALA A 167 -23.63 -8.88 10.32
C ALA A 167 -23.38 -8.42 11.77
N ALA A 168 -22.11 -8.20 12.14
CA ALA A 168 -21.75 -7.66 13.45
C ALA A 168 -22.37 -6.27 13.69
N LYS A 169 -22.36 -5.39 12.67
CA LYS A 169 -22.98 -4.06 12.77
C LYS A 169 -24.47 -4.15 13.08
N VAL A 170 -25.19 -5.05 12.41
CA VAL A 170 -26.62 -5.25 12.64
C VAL A 170 -26.91 -5.70 14.08
N LEU A 171 -26.11 -6.62 14.62
CA LEU A 171 -26.22 -7.10 15.99
C LEU A 171 -25.94 -5.98 17.01
N ILE A 172 -24.89 -5.17 16.78
CA ILE A 172 -24.60 -4.01 17.65
C ILE A 172 -25.74 -2.99 17.58
N ASP A 173 -26.26 -2.72 16.39
CA ASP A 173 -27.39 -1.81 16.21
C ASP A 173 -28.64 -2.28 16.96
N GLN A 174 -28.84 -3.60 17.06
CA GLN A 174 -29.90 -4.22 17.86
C GLN A 174 -29.66 -4.03 19.37
N CYS A 175 -28.47 -4.37 19.90
CA CYS A 175 -28.13 -4.13 21.31
C CYS A 175 -28.37 -2.68 21.70
N LEU A 176 -27.89 -1.75 20.87
CA LEU A 176 -28.03 -0.32 21.16
C LEU A 176 -29.49 0.11 21.24
N ARG A 177 -30.39 -0.44 20.40
CA ARG A 177 -31.83 -0.13 20.48
C ARG A 177 -32.45 -0.66 21.77
N GLU A 178 -32.08 -1.87 22.18
CA GLU A 178 -32.58 -2.51 23.40
C GLU A 178 -32.10 -1.77 24.67
N TRP A 179 -30.86 -1.28 24.69
CA TRP A 179 -30.30 -0.54 25.83
C TRP A 179 -30.80 0.91 25.92
N THR A 180 -31.32 1.50 24.83
CA THR A 180 -31.65 2.94 24.75
C THR A 180 -33.14 3.28 24.90
N SER A 181 -33.89 2.53 25.72
CA SER A 181 -35.22 2.96 26.22
C SER A 181 -35.19 4.21 27.14
N GLY A 182 -34.07 4.93 27.19
CA GLY A 182 -33.88 6.17 27.95
C GLY A 182 -32.60 6.96 27.64
N GLY A 183 -31.96 6.72 26.49
CA GLY A 183 -30.84 7.52 26.00
C GLY A 183 -29.45 7.06 26.46
N ASP A 184 -28.57 6.86 25.47
CA ASP A 184 -27.38 7.70 25.41
C ASP A 184 -26.94 7.82 23.94
N SER A 185 -27.43 8.85 23.26
CA SER A 185 -27.06 9.17 21.88
C SER A 185 -25.54 9.27 21.68
N ARG A 186 -24.78 9.51 22.76
CA ARG A 186 -23.31 9.53 22.77
C ARG A 186 -22.70 8.15 22.54
N VAL A 187 -23.26 7.08 23.11
CA VAL A 187 -22.75 5.71 22.91
C VAL A 187 -22.97 5.29 21.46
N ARG A 188 -24.16 5.57 20.91
CA ARG A 188 -24.45 5.29 19.51
C ARG A 188 -23.52 6.05 18.56
N ALA A 189 -23.26 7.33 18.83
CA ALA A 189 -22.31 8.12 18.06
C ALA A 189 -20.89 7.52 18.07
N LEU A 190 -20.41 7.01 19.22
CA LEU A 190 -19.09 6.37 19.31
C LEU A 190 -19.00 5.08 18.47
N ILE A 191 -20.06 4.27 18.50
CA ILE A 191 -20.15 3.05 17.68
C ILE A 191 -20.23 3.39 16.19
N ASP A 192 -21.10 4.31 15.79
CA ASP A 192 -21.21 4.74 14.39
C ASP A 192 -19.88 5.28 13.88
N GLN A 193 -19.18 6.04 14.72
CA GLN A 193 -17.86 6.54 14.41
C GLN A 193 -16.89 5.35 14.18
N ALA A 194 -16.95 4.27 14.97
CA ALA A 194 -16.05 3.11 14.82
C ALA A 194 -16.22 2.40 13.47
N PHE A 195 -17.44 2.37 12.92
CA PHE A 195 -17.75 1.82 11.59
C PHE A 195 -17.56 2.84 10.44
N GLN A 196 -17.12 4.06 10.73
CA GLN A 196 -16.87 5.07 9.72
C GLN A 196 -15.73 4.66 8.79
N VAL A 197 -15.97 4.78 7.48
CA VAL A 197 -14.97 4.58 6.44
C VAL A 197 -14.12 5.84 6.23
N ASP A 198 -12.84 5.65 5.94
CA ASP A 198 -11.96 6.73 5.54
C ASP A 198 -12.31 7.26 4.13
N LYS A 199 -11.60 8.29 3.68
CA LYS A 199 -11.77 8.87 2.33
C LYS A 199 -11.53 7.88 1.18
N LYS A 200 -10.94 6.71 1.47
CA LYS A 200 -10.66 5.63 0.53
C LYS A 200 -11.64 4.46 0.68
N GLY A 201 -12.70 4.63 1.47
CA GLY A 201 -13.73 3.62 1.71
C GLY A 201 -13.30 2.50 2.66
N ARG A 202 -12.22 2.66 3.41
CA ARG A 202 -11.70 1.61 4.31
C ARG A 202 -12.10 1.85 5.75
N ILE A 203 -12.50 0.79 6.43
CA ILE A 203 -12.83 0.81 7.85
C ILE A 203 -11.54 0.77 8.66
N ASN A 204 -11.52 1.51 9.77
CA ASN A 204 -10.36 1.52 10.66
C ASN A 204 -10.36 0.27 11.56
N SER A 205 -9.52 -0.70 11.25
CA SER A 205 -9.44 -1.96 11.99
C SER A 205 -9.12 -1.80 13.47
N LYS A 206 -8.32 -0.81 13.85
CA LYS A 206 -8.02 -0.56 15.27
C LYS A 206 -9.27 -0.14 16.04
N ARG A 207 -10.15 0.66 15.43
CA ARG A 207 -11.36 1.18 16.07
C ARG A 207 -12.42 0.08 16.21
N ILE A 208 -12.58 -0.75 15.19
CA ILE A 208 -13.47 -1.92 15.24
C ILE A 208 -12.98 -2.92 16.29
N LEU A 209 -11.68 -3.23 16.32
CA LEU A 209 -11.13 -4.18 17.28
C LEU A 209 -11.14 -3.64 18.72
N ALA A 210 -11.10 -2.32 18.91
CA ALA A 210 -11.25 -1.72 20.23
C ALA A 210 -12.62 -1.99 20.87
N LEU A 211 -13.68 -2.20 20.06
CA LEU A 211 -15.00 -2.56 20.58
C LEU A 211 -14.97 -3.89 21.37
N ARG A 212 -14.14 -4.83 20.93
CA ARG A 212 -13.96 -6.14 21.60
C ARG A 212 -13.31 -6.02 22.98
N GLN A 213 -12.69 -4.89 23.30
CA GLN A 213 -12.08 -4.66 24.61
C GLN A 213 -13.12 -4.25 25.67
N LEU A 214 -14.33 -3.86 25.23
CA LEU A 214 -15.42 -3.52 26.13
C LEU A 214 -16.01 -4.80 26.74
N LYS A 215 -15.91 -4.93 28.05
CA LYS A 215 -16.48 -6.04 28.81
C LYS A 215 -17.96 -5.81 29.04
N ILE A 216 -18.79 -6.31 28.12
CA ILE A 216 -20.24 -6.24 28.21
C ILE A 216 -20.80 -7.66 28.13
N GLU A 217 -21.69 -8.00 29.08
CA GLU A 217 -22.20 -9.35 29.30
C GLU A 217 -23.43 -9.72 28.46
N ASP A 218 -23.94 -8.77 27.68
CA ASP A 218 -25.10 -8.96 26.79
C ASP A 218 -24.82 -10.01 25.70
N GLU A 219 -25.73 -10.97 25.54
CA GLU A 219 -25.56 -12.10 24.62
C GLU A 219 -25.46 -11.65 23.15
N THR A 220 -26.26 -10.64 22.76
CA THR A 220 -26.26 -10.10 21.40
C THR A 220 -24.96 -9.33 21.13
N TRP A 221 -24.43 -8.63 22.14
CA TRP A 221 -23.14 -7.95 22.06
C TRP A 221 -21.99 -8.96 21.90
N GLN A 222 -21.99 -10.04 22.67
CA GLN A 222 -20.97 -11.08 22.56
C GLN A 222 -20.95 -11.73 21.18
N LYS A 223 -22.13 -12.05 20.62
CA LYS A 223 -22.27 -12.55 19.24
C LYS A 223 -21.74 -11.54 18.21
N ALA A 224 -21.95 -10.25 18.43
CA ALA A 224 -21.40 -9.23 17.55
C ALA A 224 -19.87 -9.15 17.62
N MET A 225 -19.28 -9.28 18.81
CA MET A 225 -17.83 -9.29 19.00
C MET A 225 -17.17 -10.54 18.40
N GLU A 226 -17.85 -11.68 18.45
CA GLU A 226 -17.46 -12.91 17.77
C GLU A 226 -17.47 -12.70 16.25
N ALA A 227 -18.57 -12.19 15.69
CA ALA A 227 -18.66 -11.88 14.26
C ALA A 227 -17.61 -10.85 13.80
N ILE A 228 -17.24 -9.86 14.63
CA ILE A 228 -16.09 -8.97 14.34
C ILE A 228 -14.79 -9.77 14.27
N GLY A 229 -14.58 -10.71 15.19
CA GLY A 229 -13.40 -11.56 15.21
C GLY A 229 -13.26 -12.38 13.93
N ASP A 230 -14.34 -13.06 13.55
CA ASP A 230 -14.39 -13.90 12.36
C ASP A 230 -14.26 -13.08 11.06
N ALA A 231 -14.74 -11.84 11.08
CA ALA A 231 -14.64 -10.96 9.94
C ALA A 231 -13.20 -10.54 9.60
N VAL A 232 -12.28 -10.61 10.57
CA VAL A 232 -10.88 -10.18 10.36
C VAL A 232 -10.16 -11.20 9.50
N THR A 233 -9.67 -10.74 8.36
CA THR A 233 -8.84 -11.54 7.46
C THR A 233 -7.50 -10.86 7.22
N VAL A 234 -6.44 -11.65 7.16
CA VAL A 234 -5.12 -11.18 6.75
C VAL A 234 -5.05 -11.23 5.23
N THR A 235 -5.08 -10.08 4.57
CA THR A 235 -5.05 -9.97 3.09
C THR A 235 -3.65 -9.80 2.52
N GLY A 236 -2.67 -9.57 3.38
CA GLY A 236 -1.27 -9.53 3.03
C GLY A 236 -0.41 -9.07 4.18
N SER A 237 0.89 -8.95 3.94
CA SER A 237 1.83 -8.37 4.91
C SER A 237 2.75 -7.38 4.22
N CYS A 238 3.19 -6.39 4.97
CA CYS A 238 4.13 -5.36 4.53
C CYS A 238 5.40 -5.49 5.37
N THR A 239 6.53 -5.71 4.69
CA THR A 239 7.85 -5.69 5.32
C THR A 239 8.46 -4.30 5.19
N TYR A 240 8.90 -3.76 6.32
CA TYR A 240 9.64 -2.50 6.41
C TYR A 240 10.92 -2.70 7.21
N TYR A 241 11.92 -1.89 6.90
CA TYR A 241 13.23 -1.94 7.53
C TYR A 241 13.45 -0.66 8.32
N ARG A 242 14.08 -0.79 9.49
CA ARG A 242 14.50 0.36 10.30
C ARG A 242 15.98 0.20 10.63
N LEU A 243 16.72 1.27 10.46
CA LEU A 243 18.14 1.34 10.78
C LEU A 243 18.31 2.33 11.93
N TYR A 244 19.19 1.99 12.85
CA TYR A 244 19.45 2.78 14.03
C TYR A 244 20.95 2.92 14.27
N GLU A 245 21.33 4.07 14.80
CA GLU A 245 22.65 4.34 15.36
C GLU A 245 22.50 4.69 16.84
N ARG A 246 23.41 4.17 17.66
CA ARG A 246 23.48 4.47 19.08
C ARG A 246 24.19 5.79 19.30
N ASP A 247 23.56 6.70 20.02
CA ASP A 247 24.14 7.99 20.39
C ASP A 247 25.09 7.89 21.59
N ASP A 248 25.74 9.00 21.94
CA ASP A 248 26.67 9.08 23.08
C ASP A 248 26.01 8.79 24.45
N LYS A 249 24.67 8.89 24.53
CA LYS A 249 23.90 8.55 25.73
C LYS A 249 23.52 7.08 25.78
N GLY A 250 23.81 6.33 24.72
CA GLY A 250 23.52 4.92 24.60
C GLY A 250 22.12 4.62 24.06
N GLU A 251 21.38 5.62 23.58
CA GLU A 251 20.04 5.45 23.01
C GLU A 251 20.11 5.26 21.49
N TYR A 252 19.22 4.45 20.93
CA TYR A 252 19.16 4.22 19.49
C TYR A 252 18.32 5.29 18.79
N GLN A 253 18.99 6.10 17.98
CA GLN A 253 18.36 7.06 17.09
C GLN A 253 18.14 6.43 15.72
N GLN A 254 16.94 6.60 15.17
CA GLN A 254 16.61 6.07 13.85
C GLN A 254 17.34 6.87 12.77
N ILE A 255 18.02 6.17 11.87
CA ILE A 255 18.57 6.74 10.65
C ILE A 255 17.40 6.96 9.69
N GLN A 256 17.00 8.21 9.49
CA GLN A 256 15.86 8.57 8.66
C GLN A 256 16.25 8.54 7.18
N LEU A 257 15.39 7.91 6.37
CA LEU A 257 15.56 7.77 4.92
C LEU A 257 14.45 8.49 4.14
N ASP A 258 13.62 9.27 4.82
CA ASP A 258 12.53 10.03 4.23
C ASP A 258 12.70 11.54 4.46
N PHE A 259 12.10 12.34 3.58
CA PHE A 259 12.21 13.80 3.60
C PHE A 259 11.64 14.47 4.86
N SER A 260 10.71 13.84 5.58
CA SER A 260 10.10 14.46 6.77
C SER A 260 10.95 14.27 8.02
N GLY A 261 11.87 13.29 8.00
CA GLY A 261 12.73 12.94 9.12
C GLY A 261 14.18 13.42 9.01
N VAL A 262 14.59 13.99 7.87
CA VAL A 262 15.97 14.49 7.62
C VAL A 262 16.03 16.00 7.73
#